data_AF-A0A7W0S5E2-F1
#
_entry.id   AF-A0A7W0S5E2-F1
#
_cell.length_a   1.000
_cell.length_b   1.000
_cell.length_c   1.000
_cell.angle_alpha   90.00
_cell.angle_beta   90.00
_cell.angle_gamma   90.00
#
_symmetry.space_group_name_H-M   'P 1'
#
loop_
_entity.id
_entity.type
_entity.pdbx_description
1 polymer ?
#
loop_
_entity_poly.entity_id
_entity_poly.type
_entity_poly.pdbx_seq_one_letter_code
_entity_poly.pdbx_strand_id
1 'polypeptide(L)'
;MDKKDEQDRRVALNESLFREVNERLEEIGRSLGGSGDNEFVCECGDSGCTQRLTLDLDRYEAIRSTATHFVVLPGHVAPGAERVVAENDSYMVVEKIDEDAVRIVVELDPRA
;
A
#
# COMPACT_ATOMS: atom_id res chain seq x y z
N MET A 1 18.44 -16.76 -7.70
CA MET A 1 17.59 -15.58 -7.44
C MET A 1 18.14 -14.48 -8.30
N ASP A 2 17.32 -14.01 -9.24
CA ASP A 2 17.66 -12.92 -10.14
C ASP A 2 17.69 -11.59 -9.34
N LYS A 3 18.40 -10.57 -9.86
CA LYS A 3 18.41 -9.23 -9.28
C LYS A 3 17.01 -8.60 -9.25
N LYS A 4 16.16 -8.98 -10.21
CA LYS A 4 14.77 -8.54 -10.28
C LYS A 4 13.96 -9.10 -9.11
N ASP A 5 14.08 -10.40 -8.83
CA ASP A 5 13.42 -11.05 -7.68
C ASP A 5 13.82 -10.38 -6.36
N GLU A 6 15.10 -10.03 -6.19
CA GLU A 6 15.57 -9.33 -4.97
C GLU A 6 14.94 -7.92 -4.84
N GLN A 7 14.83 -7.20 -5.96
CA GLN A 7 14.19 -5.89 -5.99
C GLN A 7 12.70 -5.99 -5.65
N ASP A 8 11.97 -6.93 -6.26
CA ASP A 8 10.53 -7.09 -6.06
C ASP A 8 10.22 -7.52 -4.62
N ARG A 9 11.05 -8.39 -4.04
CA ARG A 9 10.97 -8.74 -2.63
C ARG A 9 11.20 -7.55 -1.73
N ARG A 10 12.16 -6.67 -2.03
CA ARG A 10 12.40 -5.45 -1.25
C ARG A 10 11.22 -4.49 -1.32
N VAL A 11 10.66 -4.31 -2.51
CA VAL A 11 9.45 -3.51 -2.72
C VAL A 11 8.31 -4.08 -1.84
N ALA A 12 8.01 -5.38 -1.95
CA ALA A 12 6.97 -6.05 -1.17
C ALA A 12 7.14 -5.89 0.35
N LEU A 13 8.37 -6.03 0.86
CA LEU A 13 8.68 -5.82 2.28
C LEU A 13 8.42 -4.38 2.72
N ASN A 14 8.85 -3.40 1.92
CA ASN A 14 8.67 -1.99 2.25
C ASN A 14 7.19 -1.59 2.22
N GLU A 15 6.44 -2.02 1.20
CA GLU A 15 5.01 -1.76 1.10
C GLU A 15 4.25 -2.36 2.29
N SER A 16 4.60 -3.59 2.71
CA SER A 16 4.00 -4.25 3.88
C SER A 16 4.25 -3.46 5.18
N LEU A 17 5.44 -2.89 5.36
CA LEU A 17 5.75 -2.05 6.52
C LEU A 17 4.91 -0.76 6.56
N PHE A 18 4.79 -0.06 5.44
CA PHE A 18 3.93 1.12 5.37
C PHE A 18 2.45 0.75 5.52
N ARG A 19 2.09 -0.45 5.11
CA ARG A 19 0.76 -0.99 5.31
C ARG A 19 0.38 -1.04 6.79
N GLU A 20 1.27 -1.57 7.63
CA GLU A 20 1.03 -1.63 9.09
C GLU A 20 0.84 -0.24 9.70
N VAL A 21 1.59 0.75 9.22
CA VAL A 21 1.46 2.14 9.67
C VAL A 21 0.06 2.66 9.34
N ASN A 22 -0.42 2.42 8.12
CA ASN A 22 -1.71 2.91 7.67
C ASN A 22 -2.89 2.21 8.35
N GLU A 23 -2.80 0.91 8.66
CA GLU A 23 -3.85 0.25 9.44
C GLU A 23 -3.96 0.83 10.84
N ARG A 24 -2.83 1.15 11.48
CA ARG A 24 -2.86 1.84 12.76
C ARG A 24 -3.46 3.26 12.66
N LEU A 25 -3.19 3.97 11.56
CA LEU A 25 -3.81 5.27 11.31
C LEU A 25 -5.32 5.14 11.11
N GLU A 26 -5.77 4.10 10.39
CA GLU A 26 -7.17 3.77 10.20
C GLU A 26 -7.88 3.49 11.53
N GLU A 27 -7.30 2.63 12.39
CA GLU A 27 -7.83 2.31 13.72
C GLU A 27 -8.01 3.57 14.59
N ILE A 28 -7.00 4.45 14.57
CA ILE A 28 -7.05 5.73 15.29
C ILE A 28 -8.15 6.62 14.70
N GLY A 29 -8.22 6.74 13.38
CA GLY A 29 -9.24 7.51 12.68
C GLY A 29 -10.66 7.05 13.04
N ARG A 30 -10.92 5.75 12.98
CA ARG A 30 -12.20 5.15 13.37
C ARG A 30 -12.53 5.41 14.84
N SER A 31 -11.55 5.26 15.73
CA SER A 31 -11.74 5.49 17.18
C SER A 31 -12.11 6.93 17.53
N LEU A 32 -11.68 7.90 16.73
CA LEU A 32 -11.98 9.32 16.91
C LEU A 32 -13.30 9.73 16.23
N GLY A 33 -14.03 8.79 15.61
CA GLY A 33 -15.21 9.10 14.81
C GLY A 33 -14.88 9.84 13.51
N GLY A 34 -13.68 9.62 12.97
CA GLY A 34 -13.23 10.22 11.72
C GLY A 34 -14.23 9.96 10.60
N SER A 35 -14.78 11.04 10.05
CA SER A 35 -15.68 11.01 8.90
C SER A 35 -15.06 11.84 7.78
N GLY A 36 -15.01 11.30 6.56
CA GLY A 36 -14.41 11.96 5.41
C GLY A 36 -12.89 11.74 5.31
N ASP A 37 -12.20 12.76 4.81
CA ASP A 37 -10.79 12.68 4.43
C ASP A 37 -9.85 12.46 5.64
N ASN A 38 -9.03 11.41 5.57
CA ASN A 38 -8.01 11.07 6.54
C ASN A 38 -6.62 11.04 5.89
N GLU A 39 -5.58 11.36 6.66
CA GLU A 39 -4.18 11.27 6.19
C GLU A 39 -3.63 9.86 6.37
N PHE A 40 -3.11 9.32 5.28
CA PHE A 40 -2.37 8.06 5.22
C PHE A 40 -0.97 8.30 4.68
N VAL A 41 -0.04 7.40 4.95
CA VAL A 41 1.31 7.40 4.39
C VAL A 41 1.29 6.69 3.04
N CYS A 42 2.06 7.19 2.08
CA CYS A 42 2.25 6.50 0.80
C CYS A 42 2.86 5.11 1.02
N GLU A 43 2.19 4.06 0.52
CA GLU A 43 2.61 2.67 0.71
C GLU A 43 3.57 2.19 -0.38
N CYS A 44 4.37 3.07 -0.97
CA CYS A 44 5.23 2.67 -2.08
C CYS A 44 6.44 1.84 -1.59
N GLY A 45 7.10 1.17 -2.54
CA GLY A 45 8.29 0.38 -2.24
C GLY A 45 9.54 1.15 -1.79
N ASP A 46 9.49 2.47 -1.64
CA ASP A 46 10.63 3.27 -1.18
C ASP A 46 10.66 3.36 0.35
N SER A 47 11.65 2.72 0.97
CA SER A 47 11.87 2.74 2.42
C SER A 47 12.06 4.15 3.02
N GLY A 48 12.40 5.15 2.21
CA GLY A 48 12.53 6.55 2.63
C GLY A 48 11.26 7.39 2.46
N CYS A 49 10.17 6.82 1.93
CA CYS A 49 8.95 7.57 1.68
C CYS A 49 8.28 7.98 3.00
N THR A 50 8.05 9.27 3.16
CA THR A 50 7.32 9.85 4.31
C THR A 50 6.18 10.76 3.86
N GLN A 51 5.89 10.76 2.56
CA GLN A 51 4.83 11.57 1.99
C GLN A 51 3.47 10.98 2.33
N ARG A 52 2.49 11.87 2.47
CA ARG A 52 1.13 11.52 2.84
C ARG A 52 0.18 11.75 1.68
N LEU A 53 -0.88 10.98 1.69
CA LEU A 53 -2.00 11.07 0.78
C LEU A 53 -3.29 11.09 1.59
N THR A 54 -4.34 11.62 0.98
CA THR A 54 -5.63 11.82 1.63
C THR A 54 -6.66 10.94 0.97
N LEU A 55 -7.37 10.15 1.77
CA LEU A 55 -8.54 9.39 1.35
C LEU A 55 -9.47 9.11 2.54
N ASP A 56 -10.72 8.83 2.22
CA ASP A 56 -11.71 8.41 3.19
C ASP A 56 -11.41 7.01 3.77
N LEU A 57 -11.77 6.78 5.03
CA LEU A 57 -11.53 5.51 5.73
C LEU A 57 -12.22 4.33 5.05
N ASP A 58 -13.43 4.51 4.54
CA ASP A 58 -14.17 3.43 3.85
C ASP A 58 -13.54 3.13 2.49
N ARG A 59 -12.95 4.14 1.85
CA ARG A 59 -12.19 3.95 0.62
C ARG A 59 -10.90 3.18 0.87
N TYR A 60 -10.17 3.52 1.93
CA TYR A 60 -8.98 2.78 2.33
C TYR A 60 -9.31 1.32 2.67
N GLU A 61 -10.38 1.10 3.45
CA GLU A 61 -10.86 -0.25 3.79
C GLU A 61 -11.25 -1.07 2.54
N ALA A 62 -11.94 -0.44 1.58
CA ALA A 62 -12.26 -1.10 0.32
C ALA A 62 -11.00 -1.52 -0.47
N ILE A 63 -9.95 -0.69 -0.48
CA ILE A 63 -8.67 -1.04 -1.09
C ILE A 63 -8.02 -2.22 -0.36
N ARG A 64 -8.03 -2.18 0.99
CA ARG A 64 -7.44 -3.20 1.85
C ARG A 64 -8.19 -4.51 1.97
N SER A 65 -9.38 -4.61 1.38
CA SER A 65 -10.05 -5.90 1.19
C SER A 65 -9.27 -6.87 0.28
N THR A 66 -8.26 -6.38 -0.45
CA THR A 66 -7.35 -7.19 -1.27
C THR A 66 -5.92 -7.10 -0.75
N ALA A 67 -5.40 -8.21 -0.22
CA ALA A 67 -4.06 -8.30 0.37
C ALA A 67 -2.91 -7.88 -0.57
N THR A 68 -3.12 -7.91 -1.89
CA THR A 68 -2.11 -7.51 -2.90
C THR A 68 -2.21 -6.05 -3.32
N HIS A 69 -3.16 -5.28 -2.79
CA HIS A 69 -3.35 -3.87 -3.11
C HIS A 69 -2.60 -2.94 -2.15
N PHE A 70 -2.09 -1.84 -2.71
CA PHE A 70 -1.43 -0.76 -1.97
C PHE A 70 -1.83 0.61 -2.50
N VAL A 71 -1.89 1.60 -1.62
CA VAL A 71 -2.21 2.99 -1.98
C VAL A 71 -0.95 3.85 -2.04
N VAL A 72 -0.68 4.44 -3.21
CA VAL A 72 0.55 5.19 -3.48
C VAL A 72 0.25 6.56 -4.09
N LEU A 73 1.18 7.50 -3.96
CA LEU A 73 1.08 8.80 -4.63
C LEU A 73 1.30 8.66 -6.16
N PRO A 74 0.73 9.57 -6.96
CA PRO A 74 1.05 9.64 -8.38
C PRO A 74 2.56 9.78 -8.60
N GLY A 75 3.13 8.93 -9.47
CA GLY A 75 4.57 8.88 -9.74
C GLY A 75 5.39 8.01 -8.77
N HIS A 76 4.76 7.42 -7.75
CA HIS A 76 5.43 6.53 -6.78
C HIS A 76 5.22 5.04 -7.09
N VAL A 77 4.61 4.73 -8.23
CA VAL A 77 4.49 3.36 -8.74
C VAL A 77 5.87 2.82 -9.05
N ALA A 78 6.15 1.55 -8.72
CA ALA A 78 7.36 0.82 -9.06
C ALA A 78 7.13 -0.02 -10.35
N PRO A 79 7.46 0.50 -11.55
CA PRO A 79 7.11 -0.17 -12.78
C PRO A 79 7.81 -1.52 -12.89
N GLY A 80 7.05 -2.56 -13.26
CA GLY A 80 7.55 -3.93 -13.39
C GLY A 80 7.52 -4.74 -12.09
N ALA A 81 7.33 -4.14 -10.92
CA ALA A 81 7.04 -4.86 -9.66
C ALA A 81 5.52 -4.93 -9.38
N GLU A 82 4.76 -3.98 -9.94
CA GLU A 82 3.31 -3.86 -9.77
C GLU A 82 2.63 -3.28 -11.02
N ARG A 83 1.30 -3.35 -11.02
CA ARG A 83 0.42 -2.71 -12.01
C ARG A 83 -0.55 -1.75 -11.32
N VAL A 84 -0.94 -0.68 -11.99
CA VAL A 84 -2.00 0.22 -11.51
C VAL A 84 -3.35 -0.41 -11.78
N VAL A 85 -4.21 -0.49 -10.77
CA VAL A 85 -5.58 -1.04 -10.86
C VAL A 85 -6.66 0.02 -10.67
N ALA A 86 -6.31 1.15 -10.05
CA ALA A 86 -7.16 2.33 -10.01
C ALA A 86 -6.29 3.59 -9.89
N GLU A 87 -6.77 4.70 -10.45
CA GLU A 87 -6.11 6.00 -10.35
C GLU A 87 -7.14 7.12 -10.16
N ASN A 88 -6.72 8.16 -9.45
CA ASN A 88 -7.42 9.44 -9.38
C ASN A 88 -6.38 10.56 -9.22
N ASP A 89 -6.84 11.80 -9.10
CA ASP A 89 -5.97 12.97 -9.04
C ASP A 89 -5.07 13.03 -7.79
N SER A 90 -5.43 12.31 -6.72
CA SER A 90 -4.75 12.36 -5.41
C SER A 90 -3.90 11.13 -5.08
N TYR A 91 -4.28 9.94 -5.56
CA TYR A 91 -3.56 8.69 -5.32
C TYR A 91 -3.82 7.65 -6.41
N MET A 92 -2.97 6.62 -6.43
CA MET A 92 -3.08 5.43 -7.25
C MET A 92 -3.20 4.19 -6.35
N VAL A 93 -3.88 3.16 -6.86
CA VAL A 93 -3.91 1.83 -6.25
C VAL A 93 -3.11 0.90 -7.15
N VAL A 94 -2.13 0.22 -6.57
CA VAL A 94 -1.27 -0.72 -7.27
C VAL A 94 -1.49 -2.14 -6.77
N GLU A 95 -1.25 -3.12 -7.64
CA GLU A 95 -1.35 -4.54 -7.35
C GLU A 95 -0.04 -5.26 -7.69
N LYS A 96 0.46 -6.09 -6.78
CA LYS A 96 1.67 -6.90 -7.00
C LYS A 96 1.45 -7.92 -8.12
N ILE A 97 2.47 -8.09 -8.97
CA ILE A 97 2.37 -8.98 -10.15
C ILE A 97 3.34 -10.16 -10.11
N ASP A 98 4.38 -10.10 -9.29
CA ASP A 98 5.34 -11.20 -9.10
C ASP A 98 4.85 -12.20 -8.05
N GLU A 99 4.99 -13.50 -8.30
CA GLU A 99 4.45 -14.56 -7.43
C GLU A 99 5.08 -14.57 -6.03
N ASP A 100 6.40 -14.35 -5.95
CA ASP A 100 7.11 -14.30 -4.68
C ASP A 100 6.76 -13.04 -3.89
N ALA A 101 6.67 -11.89 -4.57
CA ALA A 101 6.19 -10.65 -3.96
C ALA A 101 4.75 -10.77 -3.46
N VAL A 102 3.84 -11.37 -4.24
CA VAL A 102 2.45 -11.64 -3.84
C VAL A 102 2.41 -12.51 -2.58
N ARG A 103 3.19 -13.59 -2.55
CA ARG A 103 3.27 -14.45 -1.37
C ARG A 103 3.73 -13.67 -0.14
N ILE A 104 4.76 -12.83 -0.26
CA ILE A 104 5.26 -12.02 0.84
C ILE A 104 4.17 -11.09 1.40
N VAL A 105 3.48 -10.33 0.54
CA VAL A 105 2.49 -9.35 1.01
C VAL A 105 1.22 -10.01 1.58
N VAL A 106 0.92 -11.24 1.15
CA VAL A 106 -0.15 -12.06 1.74
C VAL A 106 0.28 -12.66 3.08
N GLU A 107 1.50 -13.17 3.20
CA GLU A 107 2.04 -13.71 4.45
C GLU A 107 2.23 -12.63 5.53
N LEU A 108 2.54 -11.39 5.12
CA LEU A 108 2.70 -10.24 6.00
C LEU A 108 1.42 -9.42 6.17
N ASP A 109 0.29 -9.87 5.62
CA ASP A 109 -0.99 -9.19 5.82
C ASP A 109 -1.41 -9.34 7.30
N PRO A 110 -1.56 -8.22 8.05
CA PRO A 110 -1.97 -8.28 9.46
C PRO A 110 -3.42 -8.78 9.64
N ARG A 111 -4.20 -8.92 8.56
CA ARG A 111 -5.60 -9.38 8.56
C ARG A 111 -5.78 -10.84 8.14
N ALA A 112 -4.69 -11.58 7.92
CA ALA A 112 -4.71 -13.00 7.51
C ALA A 112 -5.23 -13.98 8.58
#